data_AF-A0A0G0AQY4-F1
#
_entry.id   AF-A0A0G0AQY4-F1
#
_cell.length_a   1.000
_cell.length_b   1.000
_cell.length_c   1.000
_cell.angle_alpha   90.00
_cell.angle_beta   90.00
_cell.angle_gamma   90.00
#
_symmetry.space_group_name_H-M   'P 1'
#
loop_
_entity.id
_entity.type
_entity.pdbx_description
1 polymer ?
#
loop_
_entity_poly.entity_id
_entity_poly.type
_entity_poly.pdbx_seq_one_letter_code
_entity_poly.pdbx_strand_id
1 'polypeptide(L)'
;MKHFSAEKYNLAWFKLAECVSRGEKERALGVYRLLSHSVGDDALSTQLYADILLSFDDKDGAIEKYLQAAELYKKNCKLIEAIAVYEHLLFLQKNCQDHVVELCCLYFKLNLEFKVVEHLDKLISNKKINNSLNLSDFLDKLKVKDEDIYSYILLYLE
;
A
#
# COMPACT_ATOMS: atom_id res chain seq x y z
N MET A 1 24.42 27.45 -5.59
CA MET A 1 23.59 26.33 -5.06
C MET A 1 23.67 26.37 -3.54
N LYS A 2 22.55 26.66 -2.85
CA LYS A 2 22.53 26.61 -1.38
C LYS A 2 22.54 25.15 -0.96
N HIS A 3 23.65 24.70 -0.38
CA HIS A 3 23.70 23.45 0.37
C HIS A 3 22.78 23.60 1.59
N PHE A 4 21.54 23.11 1.49
CA PHE A 4 20.72 22.89 2.68
C PHE A 4 21.30 21.67 3.40
N SER A 5 21.85 21.87 4.61
CA SER A 5 22.48 20.80 5.37
C SER A 5 21.44 19.75 5.75
N ALA A 6 21.77 18.46 5.54
CA ALA A 6 20.93 17.30 5.91
C ALA A 6 20.42 17.36 7.37
N GLU A 7 21.17 18.03 8.25
CA GLU A 7 20.82 18.28 9.65
C GLU A 7 19.47 19.01 9.84
N LYS A 8 19.11 19.95 8.95
CA LYS A 8 17.85 20.71 9.07
C LYS A 8 16.63 19.86 8.74
N TYR A 9 16.77 18.91 7.81
CA TYR A 9 15.71 17.97 7.48
C TYR A 9 15.45 17.00 8.62
N ASN A 10 16.52 16.51 9.25
CA ASN A 10 16.40 15.64 10.42
C ASN A 10 15.63 16.31 11.56
N LEU A 11 15.92 17.59 11.85
CA LEU A 11 15.20 18.34 12.88
C LEU A 11 13.71 18.49 12.57
N ALA A 12 13.35 18.73 11.31
CA ALA A 12 11.97 18.87 10.91
C ALA A 12 11.19 17.54 10.99
N TRP A 13 11.82 16.40 10.65
CA TRP A 13 11.25 15.08 10.89
C TRP A 13 11.04 14.78 12.37
N PHE A 14 12.00 15.14 13.23
CA PHE A 14 11.81 15.05 14.70
C PHE A 14 10.66 15.92 15.18
N LYS A 15 10.51 17.13 14.62
CA LYS A 15 9.40 18.01 14.98
C LYS A 15 8.05 17.44 14.57
N LEU A 16 7.97 16.84 13.37
CA LEU A 16 6.76 16.16 12.93
C LEU A 16 6.40 15.01 13.88
N ALA A 17 7.37 14.14 14.21
CA ALA A 17 7.17 13.04 15.14
C ALA A 17 6.73 13.54 16.54
N GLU A 18 7.31 14.64 17.02
CA GLU A 18 6.90 15.27 18.28
C GLU A 18 5.44 15.73 18.22
N CYS A 19 5.02 16.42 17.15
CA CYS A 19 3.62 16.85 16.97
C CYS A 19 2.65 15.65 16.94
N VAL A 20 3.01 14.57 16.23
CA VAL A 20 2.21 13.33 16.20
C VAL A 20 2.10 12.72 17.59
N SER A 21 3.21 12.58 18.32
CA SER A 21 3.22 12.01 19.67
C SER A 21 2.36 12.78 20.69
N ARG A 22 2.13 14.07 20.44
CA ARG A 22 1.32 14.96 21.28
C ARG A 22 -0.14 15.05 20.87
N GLY A 23 -0.56 14.37 19.79
CA GLY A 23 -1.92 14.48 19.30
C GLY A 23 -2.21 15.78 18.52
N GLU A 24 -1.19 16.54 18.12
CA GLU A 24 -1.35 17.86 17.51
C GLU A 24 -1.55 17.77 15.97
N LYS A 25 -2.71 17.28 15.52
CA LYS A 25 -3.00 17.01 14.09
C LYS A 25 -2.67 18.18 13.16
N GLU A 26 -3.24 19.35 13.38
CA GLU A 26 -3.04 20.52 12.51
C GLU A 26 -1.57 20.97 12.45
N ARG A 27 -0.85 20.88 13.57
CA ARG A 27 0.59 21.23 13.61
C ARG A 27 1.43 20.18 12.88
N ALA A 28 1.12 18.89 13.04
CA ALA A 28 1.78 17.82 12.32
C ALA A 28 1.59 17.99 10.81
N LEU A 29 0.35 18.23 10.36
CA LEU A 29 0.04 18.47 8.94
C LEU A 29 0.74 19.73 8.39
N GLY A 30 0.82 20.80 9.18
CA GLY A 30 1.55 22.01 8.83
C GLY A 30 3.05 21.76 8.62
N VAL A 31 3.69 21.04 9.54
CA VAL A 31 5.12 20.66 9.42
C VAL A 31 5.34 19.72 8.24
N TYR A 32 4.47 18.72 8.07
CA TYR A 32 4.52 17.79 6.96
C TYR A 32 4.43 18.50 5.60
N ARG A 33 3.52 19.48 5.43
CA ARG A 33 3.42 20.24 4.17
C ARG A 33 4.72 20.97 3.82
N LEU A 34 5.46 21.48 4.80
CA LEU A 34 6.76 22.11 4.56
C LEU A 34 7.82 21.09 4.18
N LEU A 35 7.79 19.91 4.81
CA LEU A 35 8.72 18.81 4.56
C LEU A 35 8.49 18.15 3.19
N SER A 36 7.23 17.92 2.80
CA SER A 36 6.89 17.18 1.59
C SER A 36 7.47 17.81 0.32
N HIS A 37 7.55 19.14 0.25
CA HIS A 37 8.20 19.87 -0.83
C HIS A 37 9.69 19.55 -1.01
N SER A 38 10.34 18.96 0.01
CA SER A 38 11.76 18.60 -0.02
C SER A 38 12.03 17.11 -0.23
N VAL A 39 11.01 16.26 -0.14
CA VAL A 39 11.15 14.80 -0.30
C VAL A 39 11.45 14.42 -1.75
N GLY A 40 10.91 15.18 -2.72
CA GLY A 40 11.15 14.96 -4.15
C GLY A 40 10.59 13.66 -4.72
N ASP A 41 9.87 12.88 -3.91
CA ASP A 41 9.18 11.65 -4.29
C ASP A 41 7.70 11.76 -3.88
N ASP A 42 6.84 11.93 -4.87
CA ASP A 42 5.40 12.11 -4.67
C ASP A 42 4.73 10.87 -4.07
N ALA A 43 5.22 9.67 -4.39
CA ALA A 43 4.67 8.43 -3.85
C ALA A 43 4.98 8.31 -2.36
N LEU A 44 6.24 8.54 -1.99
CA LEU A 44 6.67 8.52 -0.59
C LEU A 44 6.01 9.63 0.22
N SER A 45 5.95 10.85 -0.32
CA SER A 45 5.22 11.96 0.27
C SER A 45 3.76 11.56 0.56
N THR A 46 3.05 11.05 -0.45
CA THR A 46 1.65 10.60 -0.30
C THR A 46 1.49 9.50 0.74
N GLN A 47 2.42 8.53 0.80
CA GLN A 47 2.43 7.49 1.83
C GLN A 47 2.60 8.08 3.23
N LEU A 48 3.56 8.99 3.43
CA LEU A 48 3.79 9.65 4.72
C LEU A 48 2.59 10.47 5.17
N TYR A 49 1.87 11.08 4.23
CA TYR A 49 0.59 11.72 4.56
C TYR A 49 -0.44 10.72 5.07
N ALA A 50 -0.53 9.53 4.46
CA ALA A 50 -1.39 8.45 4.93
C ALA A 50 -1.00 7.97 6.33
N ASP A 51 0.30 7.80 6.61
CA ASP A 51 0.83 7.44 7.93
C ASP A 51 0.40 8.47 8.99
N ILE A 52 0.49 9.76 8.67
CA ILE A 52 0.06 10.84 9.58
C ILE A 52 -1.45 10.77 9.83
N LEU A 53 -2.27 10.60 8.79
CA LEU A 53 -3.72 10.46 8.94
C LEU A 53 -4.06 9.26 9.84
N LEU A 54 -3.41 8.12 9.61
CA LEU A 54 -3.61 6.92 10.40
C LEU A 54 -3.22 7.12 11.87
N SER A 55 -2.15 7.87 12.14
CA SER A 55 -1.71 8.20 13.51
C SER A 55 -2.72 9.07 14.29
N PHE A 56 -3.65 9.72 13.59
CA PHE A 56 -4.75 10.50 14.16
C PHE A 56 -6.11 9.81 13.96
N ASP A 57 -6.13 8.49 13.86
CA ASP A 57 -7.32 7.63 13.72
C ASP A 57 -8.19 7.91 12.48
N ASP A 58 -7.69 8.68 11.51
CA ASP A 58 -8.35 9.00 10.25
C ASP A 58 -8.13 7.87 9.23
N LYS A 59 -8.72 6.71 9.52
CA LYS A 59 -8.51 5.47 8.76
C LYS A 59 -8.97 5.57 7.32
N ASP A 60 -10.16 6.15 7.08
CA ASP A 60 -10.72 6.25 5.74
C ASP A 60 -9.86 7.18 4.86
N GLY A 61 -9.44 8.31 5.40
CA GLY A 61 -8.51 9.22 4.72
C GLY A 61 -7.13 8.58 4.48
N ALA A 62 -6.61 7.83 5.46
CA ALA A 62 -5.35 7.11 5.30
C ALA A 62 -5.42 6.06 4.19
N ILE A 63 -6.51 5.27 4.12
CA ILE A 63 -6.70 4.25 3.08
C ILE A 63 -6.73 4.88 1.69
N GLU A 64 -7.47 5.98 1.50
CA GLU A 64 -7.49 6.71 0.23
C GLU A 64 -6.08 7.13 -0.21
N LYS A 65 -5.28 7.61 0.75
CA LYS A 65 -3.91 8.09 0.49
C LYS A 65 -2.91 6.97 0.27
N TYR A 66 -3.04 5.85 0.97
CA TYR A 66 -2.24 4.65 0.66
C TYR A 66 -2.52 4.13 -0.74
N LEU A 67 -3.79 4.10 -1.17
CA LEU A 67 -4.14 3.70 -2.53
C LEU A 67 -3.50 4.64 -3.57
N GLN A 68 -3.55 5.95 -3.33
CA GLN A 68 -2.86 6.92 -4.19
C GLN A 68 -1.35 6.69 -4.22
N ALA A 69 -0.71 6.42 -3.07
CA ALA A 69 0.71 6.13 -2.99
C ALA A 69 1.08 4.85 -3.76
N ALA A 70 0.31 3.77 -3.60
CA ALA A 70 0.54 2.51 -4.30
C ALA A 70 0.49 2.67 -5.83
N GLU A 71 -0.49 3.44 -6.33
CA GLU A 71 -0.59 3.74 -7.77
C GLU A 71 0.58 4.61 -8.27
N LEU A 72 1.05 5.56 -7.46
CA LEU A 72 2.24 6.35 -7.80
C LEU A 72 3.50 5.49 -7.83
N TYR A 73 3.69 4.58 -6.87
CA TYR A 73 4.79 3.63 -6.88
C TYR A 73 4.75 2.72 -8.11
N LYS A 74 3.56 2.19 -8.46
CA LYS A 74 3.37 1.41 -9.69
C LYS A 74 3.76 2.18 -10.94
N LYS A 75 3.30 3.42 -11.10
CA LYS A 75 3.64 4.30 -12.23
C LYS A 75 5.14 4.58 -12.32
N ASN A 76 5.82 4.65 -11.18
CA ASN A 76 7.25 4.89 -11.10
C ASN A 76 8.08 3.59 -11.16
N CYS A 77 7.47 2.45 -11.48
CA CYS A 77 8.08 1.11 -11.51
C CYS A 77 8.73 0.68 -10.18
N LYS A 78 8.32 1.28 -9.07
CA LYS A 78 8.74 0.97 -7.70
C LYS A 78 7.85 -0.14 -7.13
N LEU A 79 7.96 -1.33 -7.71
CA LEU A 79 7.01 -2.42 -7.47
C LEU A 79 7.10 -2.97 -6.03
N ILE A 80 8.28 -2.97 -5.43
CA ILE A 80 8.49 -3.46 -4.05
C ILE A 80 7.76 -2.56 -3.05
N GLU A 81 7.87 -1.24 -3.23
CA GLU A 81 7.19 -0.26 -2.42
C GLU A 81 5.67 -0.32 -2.60
N ALA A 82 5.19 -0.51 -3.84
CA ALA A 82 3.78 -0.74 -4.10
C ALA A 82 3.25 -1.99 -3.37
N ILE A 83 4.00 -3.10 -3.39
CA ILE A 83 3.66 -4.33 -2.65
C ILE A 83 3.55 -4.03 -1.16
N ALA A 84 4.54 -3.37 -0.57
CA ALA A 84 4.53 -3.04 0.85
C ALA A 84 3.31 -2.21 1.25
N VAL A 85 2.90 -1.25 0.40
CA VAL A 85 1.69 -0.44 0.63
C VAL A 85 0.42 -1.30 0.54
N TYR A 86 0.30 -2.20 -0.44
CA TYR A 86 -0.87 -3.07 -0.52
C TYR A 86 -0.94 -4.11 0.61
N GLU A 87 0.20 -4.63 1.08
CA GLU A 87 0.23 -5.48 2.27
C GLU A 87 -0.25 -4.73 3.52
N HIS A 88 0.15 -3.46 3.66
CA HIS A 88 -0.35 -2.60 4.73
C HIS A 88 -1.86 -2.34 4.58
N LEU A 89 -2.35 -2.09 3.37
CA LEU A 89 -3.77 -1.93 3.08
C LEU A 89 -4.57 -3.20 3.43
N LEU A 90 -4.05 -4.40 3.19
CA LEU A 90 -4.69 -5.65 3.62
C LEU A 90 -4.77 -5.80 5.14
N PHE A 91 -3.78 -5.27 5.87
CA PHE A 91 -3.83 -5.23 7.33
C PHE A 91 -4.95 -4.30 7.84
N LEU A 92 -5.11 -3.13 7.21
CA LEU A 92 -6.14 -2.15 7.56
C LEU A 92 -7.55 -2.58 7.13
N GLN A 93 -7.68 -3.09 5.90
CA GLN A 93 -8.93 -3.56 5.29
C GLN A 93 -8.83 -5.07 5.04
N LYS A 94 -9.03 -5.84 6.11
CA LYS A 94 -9.05 -7.30 6.01
C LYS A 94 -10.04 -7.74 4.95
N ASN A 95 -9.64 -8.71 4.13
CA ASN A 95 -10.46 -9.36 3.11
C ASN A 95 -10.88 -8.47 1.92
N CYS A 96 -10.19 -7.35 1.66
CA CYS A 96 -10.38 -6.63 0.41
C CYS A 96 -9.77 -7.43 -0.76
N GLN A 97 -10.63 -8.03 -1.59
CA GLN A 97 -10.21 -8.83 -2.74
C GLN A 97 -9.38 -8.01 -3.74
N ASP A 98 -9.73 -6.75 -3.95
CA ASP A 98 -9.08 -5.90 -4.95
C ASP A 98 -7.58 -5.73 -4.61
N HIS A 99 -7.24 -5.55 -3.34
CA HIS A 99 -5.85 -5.47 -2.87
C HIS A 99 -5.11 -6.79 -3.03
N VAL A 100 -5.77 -7.94 -2.85
CA VAL A 100 -5.14 -9.25 -3.09
C VAL A 100 -4.86 -9.46 -4.58
N VAL A 101 -5.80 -9.07 -5.45
CA VAL A 101 -5.58 -9.11 -6.90
C VAL A 101 -4.40 -8.22 -7.28
N GLU A 102 -4.32 -6.99 -6.76
CA GLU A 102 -3.15 -6.11 -6.96
C GLU A 102 -1.84 -6.76 -6.52
N LEU A 103 -1.78 -7.36 -5.33
CA LEU A 103 -0.59 -8.04 -4.85
C LEU A 103 -0.19 -9.23 -5.72
N CYS A 104 -1.13 -10.07 -6.13
CA CYS A 104 -0.83 -11.19 -7.04
C CYS A 104 -0.24 -10.68 -8.36
N CYS A 105 -0.80 -9.61 -8.92
CA CYS A 105 -0.25 -8.95 -10.11
C CYS A 105 1.18 -8.46 -9.91
N LEU A 106 1.47 -7.81 -8.78
CA LEU A 106 2.80 -7.27 -8.51
C LEU A 106 3.83 -8.36 -8.21
N TYR A 107 3.45 -9.39 -7.46
CA TYR A 107 4.31 -10.53 -7.16
C TYR A 107 4.69 -11.30 -8.42
N PHE A 108 3.73 -11.54 -9.31
CA PHE A 108 4.00 -12.21 -10.57
C PHE A 108 4.97 -11.41 -11.44
N LYS A 109 4.81 -10.09 -11.54
CA LYS A 109 5.74 -9.21 -12.28
C LYS A 109 7.18 -9.23 -11.73
N LEU A 110 7.36 -9.57 -10.46
CA LEU A 110 8.66 -9.74 -9.82
C LEU A 110 9.17 -11.20 -9.86
N ASN A 111 8.48 -12.10 -10.57
CA ASN A 111 8.75 -13.54 -10.58
C ASN A 111 8.72 -14.19 -9.18
N LEU A 112 7.89 -13.65 -8.29
CA LEU A 112 7.68 -14.16 -6.92
C LEU A 112 6.41 -15.02 -6.87
N GLU A 113 6.32 -16.01 -7.75
CA GLU A 113 5.13 -16.85 -7.94
C GLU A 113 4.69 -17.58 -6.65
N PHE A 114 5.64 -18.02 -5.82
CA PHE A 114 5.33 -18.66 -4.55
C PHE A 114 4.50 -17.77 -3.61
N LYS A 115 4.66 -16.43 -3.70
CA LYS A 115 3.84 -15.48 -2.95
C LYS A 115 2.41 -15.42 -3.46
N VAL A 116 2.23 -15.51 -4.78
CA VAL A 116 0.89 -15.59 -5.41
C VAL A 116 0.15 -16.81 -4.86
N VAL A 117 0.81 -17.97 -4.83
CA VAL A 117 0.28 -19.21 -4.27
C VAL A 117 -0.02 -19.07 -2.78
N GLU A 118 0.89 -18.51 -1.97
CA GLU A 118 0.68 -18.30 -0.53
C GLU A 118 -0.59 -17.47 -0.25
N HIS A 119 -0.81 -16.40 -1.04
CA HIS A 119 -2.01 -15.57 -0.90
C HIS A 119 -3.28 -16.29 -1.35
N LEU A 120 -3.20 -17.08 -2.43
CA LEU A 120 -4.32 -17.89 -2.92
C LEU A 120 -4.74 -18.96 -1.90
N ASP A 121 -3.78 -19.68 -1.32
CA ASP A 121 -4.04 -20.69 -0.29
C ASP A 121 -4.71 -20.08 0.94
N LYS A 122 -4.28 -18.87 1.36
CA LYS A 122 -4.93 -18.11 2.43
C LYS A 122 -6.37 -17.73 2.07
N LEU A 123 -6.63 -17.30 0.84
CA LEU A 123 -7.99 -17.00 0.37
C LEU A 123 -8.90 -18.24 0.40
N ILE A 124 -8.41 -19.38 -0.11
CA ILE A 124 -9.15 -20.65 -0.13
C ILE A 124 -9.42 -21.15 1.29
N SER A 125 -8.41 -21.07 2.17
CA SER A 125 -8.52 -21.48 3.57
C SER A 125 -9.52 -20.60 4.33
N ASN A 126 -9.52 -19.29 4.10
CA ASN A 126 -10.48 -18.37 4.69
C ASN A 126 -11.91 -18.61 4.19
N LYS A 127 -12.11 -19.03 2.93
CA LYS A 127 -13.44 -19.37 2.39
C LYS A 127 -14.07 -20.57 3.08
N LYS A 128 -13.26 -21.56 3.50
CA LYS A 128 -13.76 -22.70 4.30
C LYS A 128 -14.31 -22.26 5.67
N ILE A 129 -13.92 -21.07 6.14
CA ILE A 129 -14.26 -20.53 7.46
C ILE A 129 -15.36 -19.46 7.37
N ASN A 130 -15.36 -18.62 6.33
CA ASN A 130 -16.31 -17.52 6.14
C ASN A 130 -16.84 -17.48 4.71
N ASN A 131 -18.16 -17.56 4.57
CA ASN A 131 -18.92 -17.60 3.32
C ASN A 131 -18.84 -16.31 2.46
N SER A 132 -17.96 -15.37 2.77
CA SER A 132 -17.97 -14.00 2.24
C SER A 132 -17.03 -13.75 1.05
N LEU A 133 -16.12 -14.67 0.73
CA LEU A 133 -15.13 -14.50 -0.33
C LEU A 133 -15.41 -15.47 -1.48
N ASN A 134 -16.02 -14.97 -2.55
CA ASN A 134 -16.32 -15.78 -3.72
C ASN A 134 -15.07 -15.90 -4.60
N LEU A 135 -14.44 -17.08 -4.59
CA LEU A 135 -13.31 -17.41 -5.48
C LEU A 135 -13.61 -17.11 -6.95
N SER A 136 -14.87 -17.28 -7.41
CA SER A 136 -15.21 -16.95 -8.79
C SER A 136 -15.07 -15.47 -9.08
N ASP A 137 -15.54 -14.59 -8.19
CA ASP A 137 -15.42 -13.13 -8.33
C ASP A 137 -13.95 -12.68 -8.30
N PHE A 138 -13.13 -13.31 -7.44
CA PHE A 138 -11.68 -13.09 -7.45
C PHE A 138 -11.04 -13.46 -8.79
N LEU A 139 -11.37 -14.64 -9.32
CA LEU A 139 -10.85 -15.12 -10.61
C LEU A 139 -11.33 -14.25 -11.77
N ASP A 140 -12.58 -13.78 -11.75
CA ASP A 140 -13.15 -12.88 -12.76
C ASP A 140 -12.42 -11.53 -12.76
N LYS A 141 -12.19 -10.94 -11.58
CA LYS A 141 -11.41 -9.70 -11.43
C LYS A 141 -9.97 -9.86 -11.91
N LEU A 142 -9.34 -10.99 -11.58
CA LEU A 142 -7.98 -11.27 -12.01
C LEU A 142 -7.90 -11.43 -13.52
N LYS A 143 -8.84 -12.16 -14.14
CA LYS A 143 -8.93 -12.35 -15.59
C LYS A 143 -9.03 -11.04 -16.35
N VAL A 144 -9.83 -10.10 -15.86
CA VAL A 144 -9.98 -8.76 -16.47
C VAL A 144 -8.66 -7.98 -16.43
N LYS A 145 -7.81 -8.26 -15.43
CA LYS A 145 -6.67 -7.43 -15.12
C LYS A 145 -5.35 -7.95 -15.67
N ASP A 146 -5.14 -9.27 -15.62
CA ASP A 146 -3.91 -9.89 -16.09
C ASP A 146 -4.20 -11.35 -16.51
N GLU A 147 -4.27 -11.59 -17.82
CA GLU A 147 -4.63 -12.88 -18.39
C GLU A 147 -3.57 -13.95 -18.13
N ASP A 148 -2.28 -13.57 -18.14
CA ASP A 148 -1.16 -14.48 -17.90
C ASP A 148 -1.22 -15.06 -16.48
N ILE A 149 -1.52 -14.20 -15.49
CA ILE A 149 -1.64 -14.60 -14.09
C ILE A 149 -2.89 -15.43 -13.89
N TYR A 150 -3.99 -15.07 -14.55
CA TYR A 150 -5.21 -15.87 -14.52
C TYR A 150 -4.95 -17.29 -15.03
N SER A 151 -4.27 -17.44 -16.17
CA SER A 151 -3.88 -18.75 -16.70
C SER A 151 -2.95 -19.52 -15.76
N TYR A 152 -1.98 -18.83 -15.15
CA TYR A 152 -1.09 -19.43 -14.14
C TYR A 152 -1.87 -19.98 -12.94
N ILE A 153 -2.80 -19.19 -12.41
CA ILE A 153 -3.60 -19.59 -11.25
C ILE A 153 -4.56 -20.73 -11.60
N LEU A 154 -5.16 -20.74 -12.80
CA LEU A 154 -6.01 -21.85 -13.22
C LEU A 154 -5.23 -23.17 -13.27
N LEU A 155 -4.02 -23.17 -13.85
CA LEU A 155 -3.16 -24.36 -13.86
C LEU A 155 -2.78 -24.85 -12.46
N TYR A 156 -2.66 -23.94 -11.49
CA TYR A 156 -2.41 -24.31 -10.10
C TYR A 156 -3.64 -24.93 -9.40
N LEU A 157 -4.85 -24.60 -9.85
CA LEU A 157 -6.10 -25.06 -9.24
C LEU A 157 -6.64 -26.39 -9.80
N GLU A 158 -6.12 -26.85 -10.94
CA GLU A 158 -6.42 -28.16 -11.57
C GLU A 158 -5.71 -29.32 -10.87
#